data_AF-A0AAV5TR71-F1
#
_entry.id   AF-A0AAV5TR71-F1
#
_cell.length_a   1.000
_cell.length_b   1.000
_cell.length_c   1.000
_cell.angle_alpha   90.00
_cell.angle_beta   90.00
_cell.angle_gamma   90.00
#
_symmetry.space_group_name_H-M   'P 1'
#
loop_
_entity.id
_entity.type
_entity.pdbx_description
1 polymer ?
#
loop_
_entity_poly.entity_id
_entity_poly.type
_entity_poly.pdbx_seq_one_letter_code
_entity_poly.pdbx_strand_id
1 'polypeptide(L)'
;MRNYVCCCGCVSVTHGSRILSMFTIMGGIAVIYNACVRSRGSTTMKFIGVVVGLFLIIAGVFAIHAVKARKPRQMFPAIGIQAIALLFSILYIAAFVFACATDDSNVAGGLRAECEKSPDLRRQLEDAGLSIEKFIRMVEITICIILSIGFLITLWFFSIQFNTYRFLKEFESKGFGPSAVDSYGV
;
A
#
# COMPACT_ATOMS: atom_id res chain seq x y z
N MET A 1 9.12 14.14 27.97
CA MET A 1 8.19 13.37 27.12
C MET A 1 8.82 13.27 25.74
N ARG A 2 9.28 12.08 25.29
CA ARG A 2 9.89 11.93 23.97
C ARG A 2 8.82 12.09 22.89
N ASN A 3 8.78 13.29 22.31
CA ASN A 3 8.26 13.71 21.02
C ASN A 3 7.49 12.63 20.24
N TYR A 4 6.16 12.62 20.38
CA TYR A 4 5.23 11.90 19.50
C TYR A 4 5.16 12.59 18.15
N VAL A 5 6.22 12.38 17.38
CA VAL A 5 6.39 12.96 16.06
C VAL A 5 6.36 11.82 15.04
N CYS A 6 5.70 12.06 13.92
CA CYS A 6 5.66 11.18 12.76
C CYS A 6 7.10 10.82 12.34
N CYS A 7 7.28 9.73 11.61
CA CYS A 7 8.61 9.25 11.18
C CYS A 7 9.42 10.29 10.40
N CYS A 8 8.80 11.35 9.86
CA CYS A 8 9.46 12.48 9.22
C CYS A 8 10.02 13.54 10.18
N GLY A 9 9.78 13.46 11.49
CA GLY A 9 10.27 14.45 12.45
C GLY A 9 9.55 15.81 12.43
N CYS A 10 8.62 16.03 11.48
CA CYS A 10 8.03 17.36 11.24
C CYS A 10 6.58 17.52 11.70
N VAL A 11 5.83 16.43 11.90
CA VAL A 11 4.37 16.47 12.12
C VAL A 11 3.99 15.57 13.28
N SER A 12 2.96 15.89 14.07
CA SER A 12 2.47 14.99 15.12
C SER A 12 1.95 13.67 14.54
N VAL A 13 2.12 12.56 15.26
CA VAL A 13 1.71 11.22 14.77
C VAL A 13 0.20 11.15 14.47
N THR A 14 -0.62 11.98 15.13
CA THR A 14 -2.06 12.09 14.91
C THR A 14 -2.39 12.79 13.59
N HIS A 15 -1.68 13.87 13.25
CA HIS A 15 -1.83 14.54 11.95
C HIS A 15 -1.37 13.64 10.80
N GLY A 16 -0.22 12.96 10.96
CA GLY A 16 0.27 11.99 9.99
C GLY A 16 -0.76 10.88 9.70
N SER A 17 -1.33 10.29 10.75
CA SER A 17 -2.39 9.27 10.61
C SER A 17 -3.63 9.81 9.88
N ARG A 18 -4.08 11.04 10.14
CA ARG A 18 -5.21 11.66 9.43
C ARG A 18 -4.93 11.79 7.93
N ILE A 19 -3.75 12.32 7.57
CA ILE A 19 -3.34 12.49 6.16
C ILE A 19 -3.28 11.13 5.46
N LEU A 20 -2.63 10.14 6.06
CA LEU A 20 -2.56 8.79 5.49
C LEU A 20 -3.92 8.11 5.36
N SER A 21 -4.82 8.38 6.29
CA SER A 21 -6.19 7.86 6.22
C SER A 21 -6.96 8.47 5.05
N MET A 22 -6.74 9.76 4.74
CA MET A 22 -7.29 10.37 3.53
C MET A 22 -6.74 9.72 2.26
N PHE A 23 -5.43 9.46 2.19
CA PHE A 23 -4.85 8.72 1.08
C PHE A 23 -5.43 7.31 0.95
N THR A 24 -5.69 6.64 2.07
CA THR A 24 -6.33 5.31 2.08
C THR A 24 -7.76 5.37 1.51
N ILE A 25 -8.53 6.40 1.86
CA ILE A 25 -9.87 6.65 1.32
C ILE A 25 -9.80 6.92 -0.19
N MET A 26 -8.91 7.82 -0.63
CA MET A 26 -8.73 8.11 -2.05
C MET A 26 -8.29 6.87 -2.84
N GLY A 27 -7.40 6.06 -2.28
CA GLY A 27 -7.01 4.77 -2.84
C GLY A 27 -8.20 3.82 -2.99
N GLY A 28 -9.06 3.72 -1.96
CA GLY A 28 -10.30 2.94 -2.04
C GLY A 28 -11.24 3.42 -3.15
N ILE A 29 -11.42 4.73 -3.30
CA ILE A 29 -12.22 5.32 -4.38
C ILE A 29 -11.61 5.00 -5.76
N ALA A 30 -10.29 5.12 -5.90
CA ALA A 30 -9.59 4.81 -7.14
C ALA A 30 -9.73 3.32 -7.52
N VAL A 31 -9.67 2.41 -6.54
CA VAL A 31 -9.89 0.97 -6.75
C VAL A 31 -11.32 0.70 -7.23
N ILE A 32 -12.33 1.31 -6.61
CA ILE A 32 -13.73 1.19 -7.04
C ILE A 32 -13.91 1.73 -8.45
N TYR A 33 -13.37 2.92 -8.74
CA TYR A 33 -13.44 3.53 -10.07
C TYR A 33 -12.81 2.61 -11.13
N ASN A 34 -11.63 2.06 -10.86
CA ASN A 34 -10.97 1.13 -11.77
C ASN A 34 -11.80 -0.14 -11.97
N ALA A 35 -12.39 -0.70 -10.92
CA ALA A 35 -13.23 -1.90 -10.99
C ALA A 35 -14.52 -1.67 -11.80
N CYS A 36 -15.18 -0.52 -11.61
CA CYS A 36 -16.47 -0.20 -12.24
C CYS A 36 -16.33 0.31 -13.68
N VAL A 37 -15.35 1.17 -13.95
CA VAL A 37 -15.29 1.95 -15.20
C VAL A 37 -14.24 1.41 -16.17
N ARG A 38 -13.05 1.04 -15.69
CA ARG A 38 -11.90 0.77 -16.56
C ARG A 38 -11.58 -0.72 -16.73
N SER A 39 -11.94 -1.55 -15.76
CA SER A 39 -11.55 -2.95 -15.75
C SER A 39 -12.24 -3.76 -16.87
N ARG A 40 -11.42 -4.39 -17.71
CA ARG A 40 -11.83 -5.48 -18.63
C ARG A 40 -11.82 -6.87 -17.95
N GLY A 41 -11.56 -6.92 -16.65
CA GLY A 41 -11.54 -8.16 -15.88
C GLY A 41 -12.93 -8.80 -15.78
N SER A 42 -12.93 -10.08 -15.37
CA SER A 42 -14.17 -10.83 -15.13
C SER A 42 -15.06 -10.15 -14.07
N THR A 43 -16.36 -10.43 -14.10
CA THR A 43 -17.32 -9.91 -13.11
C THR A 43 -16.87 -10.17 -11.67
N THR A 44 -16.27 -11.34 -11.42
CA THR A 44 -15.70 -11.70 -10.12
C THR A 44 -14.58 -10.76 -9.69
N MET A 45 -13.64 -10.43 -10.59
CA MET A 45 -12.55 -9.49 -10.29
C MET A 45 -13.07 -8.08 -10.01
N LYS A 46 -14.10 -7.64 -10.73
CA LYS A 46 -14.76 -6.35 -10.48
C LYS A 46 -15.39 -6.32 -9.09
N PHE A 47 -16.13 -7.37 -8.73
CA PHE A 47 -16.76 -7.49 -7.42
C PHE A 47 -15.73 -7.46 -6.28
N ILE A 48 -14.66 -8.24 -6.40
CA ILE A 48 -13.54 -8.24 -5.44
C ILE A 48 -12.95 -6.83 -5.30
N GLY A 49 -12.71 -6.14 -6.42
CA GLY A 49 -12.19 -4.77 -6.42
C GLY A 49 -13.09 -3.80 -5.65
N VAL A 50 -14.40 -3.84 -5.88
CA VAL A 50 -15.37 -2.99 -5.17
C VAL A 50 -15.35 -3.27 -3.67
N VAL A 51 -15.38 -4.55 -3.27
CA VAL A 51 -15.34 -4.95 -1.85
C VAL A 51 -14.06 -4.45 -1.17
N VAL A 52 -12.91 -4.66 -1.80
CA VAL A 52 -11.61 -4.18 -1.29
C VAL A 52 -11.61 -2.66 -1.15
N GLY A 53 -12.11 -1.94 -2.16
CA GLY A 53 -12.17 -0.48 -2.12
C GLY A 53 -13.06 0.04 -1.00
N LEU A 54 -14.21 -0.60 -0.73
CA LEU A 54 -15.07 -0.27 0.40
C LEU A 54 -14.37 -0.50 1.74
N PHE A 55 -13.67 -1.62 1.90
CA PHE A 55 -12.88 -1.89 3.11
C PHE A 55 -11.82 -0.82 3.37
N LEU A 56 -11.13 -0.35 2.32
CA LEU A 56 -10.14 0.73 2.45
C LEU A 56 -10.78 2.04 2.91
N ILE A 57 -11.94 2.40 2.36
CA ILE A 57 -12.67 3.61 2.77
C ILE A 57 -13.10 3.50 4.24
N ILE A 58 -13.69 2.37 4.63
CA ILE A 58 -14.10 2.11 6.00
C ILE A 58 -12.89 2.21 6.94
N ALA A 59 -11.77 1.57 6.61
CA ALA A 59 -10.53 1.61 7.38
C ALA A 59 -10.05 3.05 7.64
N GLY A 60 -10.01 3.86 6.57
CA GLY A 60 -9.58 5.26 6.67
C GLY A 60 -10.53 6.11 7.51
N VAL A 61 -11.85 5.92 7.36
CA VAL A 61 -12.85 6.63 8.19
C VAL A 61 -12.71 6.25 9.66
N PHE A 62 -12.55 4.97 9.97
CA PHE A 62 -12.33 4.49 11.34
C PHE A 62 -11.05 5.04 11.95
N ALA A 63 -9.95 5.11 11.19
CA ALA A 63 -8.71 5.72 11.67
C ALA A 63 -8.88 7.21 11.99
N ILE A 64 -9.53 7.98 11.11
CA ILE A 64 -9.82 9.41 11.37
C ILE A 64 -10.70 9.56 12.62
N HIS A 65 -11.76 8.74 12.72
CA HIS A 65 -12.66 8.77 13.85
C HIS A 65 -11.95 8.36 15.15
N ALA A 66 -11.07 7.37 15.13
CA ALA A 66 -10.27 6.94 16.27
C ALA A 66 -9.37 8.06 16.79
N VAL A 67 -8.73 8.83 15.88
CA VAL A 67 -7.90 9.97 16.23
C VAL A 67 -8.76 11.13 16.79
N LYS A 68 -9.96 11.37 16.26
CA LYS A 68 -10.87 12.40 16.76
C LYS A 68 -11.47 12.05 18.12
N ALA A 69 -11.97 10.83 18.27
CA ALA A 69 -12.60 10.31 19.49
C ALA A 69 -11.57 9.87 20.54
N ARG A 70 -10.28 9.82 20.18
CA ARG A 70 -9.17 9.35 21.01
C ARG A 70 -9.37 7.94 21.57
N LYS A 71 -10.05 7.08 20.81
CA LYS A 71 -10.32 5.70 21.18
C LYS A 71 -9.37 4.77 20.43
N PRO A 72 -8.34 4.20 21.07
CA PRO A 72 -7.37 3.35 20.38
C PRO A 72 -8.02 2.10 19.77
N ARG A 73 -9.09 1.58 20.38
CA ARG A 73 -9.84 0.44 19.85
C ARG A 73 -10.40 0.66 18.44
N GLN A 74 -10.68 1.90 18.07
CA GLN A 74 -11.21 2.22 16.74
C GLN A 74 -10.11 2.24 15.65
N MET A 75 -8.82 2.15 16.03
CA MET A 75 -7.72 2.02 15.06
C MET A 75 -7.51 0.59 14.57
N PHE A 76 -8.08 -0.42 15.24
CA PHE A 76 -7.88 -1.83 14.88
C PHE A 76 -8.23 -2.17 13.43
N PRO A 77 -9.35 -1.68 12.84
CA PRO A 77 -9.65 -1.95 11.43
C PRO A 77 -8.56 -1.45 10.48
N ALA A 78 -8.03 -0.25 10.72
CA ALA A 78 -6.99 0.34 9.90
C ALA A 78 -5.65 -0.40 10.02
N ILE A 79 -5.25 -0.73 11.25
CA ILE A 79 -4.02 -1.50 11.51
C ILE A 79 -4.15 -2.92 10.96
N GLY A 80 -5.30 -3.56 11.13
CA GLY A 80 -5.57 -4.91 10.64
C GLY A 80 -5.50 -4.99 9.12
N ILE A 81 -6.14 -4.06 8.41
CA ILE A 81 -6.08 -4.01 6.94
C ILE A 81 -4.65 -3.74 6.45
N GLN A 82 -3.91 -2.85 7.11
CA GLN A 82 -2.50 -2.61 6.79
C GLN A 82 -1.62 -3.84 7.05
N ALA A 83 -1.84 -4.56 8.15
CA ALA A 83 -1.10 -5.79 8.46
C ALA A 83 -1.38 -6.90 7.44
N ILE A 84 -2.65 -7.08 7.05
CA ILE A 84 -3.05 -8.01 6.00
C ILE A 84 -2.42 -7.61 4.66
N ALA A 85 -2.45 -6.32 4.32
CA ALA A 85 -1.82 -5.81 3.10
C ALA A 85 -0.31 -6.09 3.09
N LEU A 86 0.40 -5.88 4.21
CA LEU A 86 1.82 -6.23 4.34
C LEU A 86 2.07 -7.72 4.13
N LEU A 87 1.25 -8.58 4.72
CA LEU A 87 1.36 -10.03 4.53
C LEU A 87 1.20 -10.40 3.05
N PHE A 88 0.18 -9.86 2.38
CA PHE A 88 -0.02 -10.08 0.95
C PHE A 88 1.13 -9.52 0.11
N SER A 89 1.68 -8.36 0.44
CA SER A 89 2.86 -7.81 -0.24
C SER A 89 4.07 -8.72 -0.12
N ILE A 90 4.33 -9.29 1.07
CA ILE A 90 5.43 -10.24 1.27
C ILE A 90 5.20 -11.51 0.44
N LEU A 91 4.00 -12.09 0.51
CA LEU A 91 3.65 -13.27 -0.27
C LEU A 91 3.76 -13.02 -1.77
N TYR A 92 3.33 -11.84 -2.23
CA TYR A 92 3.39 -11.47 -3.64
C TYR A 92 4.84 -11.28 -4.12
N ILE A 93 5.68 -10.58 -3.35
CA ILE A 93 7.11 -10.43 -3.66
C ILE A 93 7.80 -11.79 -3.67
N ALA A 94 7.53 -12.66 -2.68
CA ALA A 94 8.11 -13.99 -2.62
C ALA A 94 7.70 -14.85 -3.83
N ALA A 95 6.41 -14.83 -4.19
CA ALA A 95 5.90 -15.54 -5.37
C ALA A 95 6.50 -14.99 -6.66
N PHE A 96 6.67 -13.67 -6.78
CA PHE A 96 7.28 -13.04 -7.94
C PHE A 96 8.77 -13.41 -8.07
N VAL A 97 9.53 -13.33 -6.98
CA VAL A 97 10.94 -13.74 -6.96
C VAL A 97 11.10 -15.22 -7.29
N PHE A 98 10.23 -16.08 -6.75
CA PHE A 98 10.21 -17.50 -7.10
C PHE A 98 9.91 -17.72 -8.58
N ALA A 99 8.92 -17.00 -9.13
CA ALA A 99 8.60 -17.07 -10.55
C ALA A 99 9.80 -16.64 -11.42
N CYS A 100 10.52 -15.58 -11.07
CA CYS A 100 11.72 -15.16 -11.79
C CYS A 100 12.90 -16.15 -11.66
N ALA A 101 12.92 -16.98 -10.62
CA ALA A 101 13.95 -18.01 -10.45
C ALA A 101 13.67 -19.27 -11.30
N THR A 102 12.43 -19.47 -11.75
CA THR A 102 12.05 -20.56 -12.65
C THR A 102 12.05 -20.08 -14.10
N ASP A 103 12.61 -20.85 -15.02
CA ASP A 103 12.68 -20.48 -16.45
C ASP A 103 11.30 -20.36 -17.12
N ASP A 104 10.25 -20.94 -16.51
CA ASP A 104 8.84 -20.88 -16.93
C ASP A 104 8.03 -19.80 -16.20
N SER A 105 8.61 -18.61 -15.99
CA SER A 105 7.87 -17.51 -15.37
C SER A 105 6.75 -17.00 -16.29
N ASN A 106 5.52 -16.89 -15.77
CA ASN A 106 4.38 -16.32 -16.54
C ASN A 106 4.67 -14.91 -17.07
N VAL A 107 5.54 -14.17 -16.36
CA VAL A 107 5.97 -12.82 -16.73
C VAL A 107 6.93 -12.88 -17.91
N ALA A 108 7.96 -13.71 -17.84
CA ALA A 108 8.91 -13.92 -18.93
C ALA A 108 8.21 -14.49 -20.17
N GLY A 109 7.32 -15.46 -20.01
CA GLY A 109 6.50 -16.02 -21.10
C GLY A 109 5.61 -14.97 -21.76
N GLY A 110 4.92 -14.15 -20.97
CA GLY A 110 4.10 -13.05 -21.48
C GLY A 110 4.92 -11.99 -22.22
N LEU A 111 6.08 -11.59 -21.66
CA LEU A 111 6.99 -10.64 -22.31
C LEU A 111 7.62 -11.21 -23.60
N ARG A 112 7.98 -12.50 -23.62
CA ARG A 112 8.46 -13.16 -24.85
C ARG A 112 7.38 -13.14 -25.93
N ALA A 113 6.16 -13.57 -25.59
CA ALA A 113 5.06 -13.58 -26.52
C ALA A 113 4.75 -12.18 -27.08
N GLU A 114 4.82 -11.14 -26.25
CA GLU A 114 4.63 -9.76 -26.71
C GLU A 114 5.79 -9.28 -27.60
N CYS A 115 7.04 -9.61 -27.26
CA CYS A 115 8.21 -9.29 -28.09
C CYS A 115 8.16 -10.00 -29.46
N GLU A 116 7.67 -11.25 -29.50
CA GLU A 116 7.48 -11.99 -30.75
C GLU A 116 6.35 -11.43 -31.60
N LYS A 117 5.29 -10.91 -30.96
CA LYS A 117 4.13 -10.33 -31.63
C LYS A 117 4.36 -8.91 -32.15
N SER A 118 5.29 -8.17 -31.54
CA SER A 118 5.60 -6.78 -31.90
C SER A 118 6.95 -6.67 -32.62
N PRO A 119 6.97 -6.73 -33.97
CA PRO A 119 8.22 -6.65 -34.74
C PRO A 119 8.97 -5.32 -34.57
N ASP A 120 8.26 -4.23 -34.26
CA ASP A 120 8.87 -2.93 -33.98
C ASP A 120 9.65 -2.94 -32.66
N LEU A 121 9.14 -3.62 -31.63
CA LEU A 121 9.82 -3.75 -30.33
C LEU A 121 11.10 -4.58 -30.48
N ARG A 122 11.03 -5.66 -31.28
CA ARG A 122 12.19 -6.49 -31.60
C ARG A 122 13.26 -5.70 -32.37
N ARG A 123 12.88 -4.90 -33.36
CA ARG A 123 13.82 -4.02 -34.09
C ARG A 123 14.49 -3.02 -33.16
N GLN A 124 13.73 -2.37 -32.28
CA GLN A 124 14.30 -1.45 -31.28
C GLN A 124 15.29 -2.13 -30.33
N LEU A 125 15.04 -3.38 -29.94
CA LEU A 125 15.95 -4.17 -29.12
C LEU A 125 17.24 -4.53 -29.87
N GLU A 126 17.11 -4.94 -31.14
CA GLU A 126 18.26 -5.24 -32.01
C GLU A 126 19.10 -3.98 -32.29
N ASP A 127 18.45 -2.83 -32.56
CA ASP A 127 19.11 -1.53 -32.74
C ASP A 127 19.84 -1.06 -31.46
N ALA A 128 19.32 -1.42 -30.29
CA ALA A 128 19.95 -1.16 -29.00
C ALA A 128 21.03 -2.21 -28.60
N GLY A 129 21.26 -3.23 -29.44
CA GLY A 129 22.23 -4.31 -29.16
C GLY A 129 21.84 -5.22 -27.99
N LEU A 130 20.54 -5.28 -27.66
CA LEU A 130 20.00 -6.00 -26.51
C LEU A 130 19.35 -7.32 -26.94
N SER A 131 19.72 -8.42 -26.28
CA SER A 131 19.00 -9.68 -26.45
C SER A 131 17.67 -9.64 -25.70
N ILE A 132 16.68 -10.38 -26.18
CA ILE A 132 15.33 -10.46 -25.59
C ILE A 132 15.43 -10.94 -24.13
N GLU A 133 16.32 -11.88 -23.83
CA GLU A 133 16.53 -12.41 -22.48
C GLU A 133 17.10 -11.35 -21.53
N LYS A 134 18.03 -10.51 -22.01
CA LYS A 134 18.56 -9.39 -21.22
C LYS A 134 17.48 -8.34 -20.96
N PHE A 135 16.65 -8.05 -21.95
CA PHE A 135 15.51 -7.15 -21.80
C PHE A 135 14.51 -7.66 -20.76
N ILE A 136 14.11 -8.93 -20.86
CA ILE A 136 13.19 -9.55 -19.89
C ILE A 136 13.76 -9.47 -18.48
N ARG A 137 15.04 -9.85 -18.27
CA ARG A 137 15.69 -9.74 -16.96
C ARG A 137 15.69 -8.30 -16.44
N MET A 138 15.94 -7.30 -17.28
CA MET A 138 15.87 -5.89 -16.87
C MET A 138 14.46 -5.48 -16.43
N VAL A 139 13.43 -5.94 -17.14
CA VAL A 139 12.03 -5.68 -16.77
C VAL A 139 11.69 -6.35 -15.45
N GLU A 140 12.08 -7.61 -15.25
CA GLU A 140 11.87 -8.34 -14.00
C GLU A 140 12.55 -7.66 -12.80
N ILE A 141 13.81 -7.23 -12.95
CA ILE A 141 14.54 -6.47 -11.92
C ILE A 141 13.80 -5.16 -11.62
N THR A 142 13.34 -4.44 -12.65
CA THR A 142 12.63 -3.17 -12.49
C THR A 142 11.32 -3.38 -11.70
N ILE A 143 10.55 -4.43 -12.03
CA ILE A 143 9.34 -4.77 -11.30
C ILE A 143 9.67 -5.12 -9.85
N CYS A 144 10.70 -5.91 -9.59
CA CYS A 144 11.18 -6.23 -8.23
C CYS A 144 11.50 -4.98 -7.41
N ILE A 145 12.18 -3.99 -8.01
CA ILE A 145 12.49 -2.71 -7.35
C ILE A 145 11.21 -1.96 -7.01
N ILE A 146 10.28 -1.84 -7.97
CA ILE A 146 8.99 -1.15 -7.77
C ILE A 146 8.19 -1.82 -6.63
N LEU A 147 8.11 -3.15 -6.62
CA LEU A 147 7.42 -3.90 -5.58
C LEU A 147 8.07 -3.72 -4.21
N SER A 148 9.41 -3.69 -4.15
CA SER A 148 10.16 -3.45 -2.92
C SER A 148 9.91 -2.05 -2.36
N ILE A 149 9.90 -1.02 -3.21
CA ILE A 149 9.54 0.35 -2.82
C ILE A 149 8.10 0.39 -2.31
N GLY A 150 7.16 -0.27 -3.01
CA GLY A 150 5.76 -0.37 -2.58
C GLY A 150 5.60 -1.02 -1.20
N PHE A 151 6.36 -2.09 -0.93
CA PHE A 151 6.40 -2.74 0.38
C PHE A 151 6.91 -1.79 1.47
N LEU A 152 8.01 -1.07 1.23
CA LEU A 152 8.56 -0.10 2.18
C LEU A 152 7.57 1.03 2.49
N ILE A 153 6.85 1.53 1.48
CA ILE A 153 5.79 2.54 1.67
C ILE A 153 4.66 1.97 2.55
N THR A 154 4.25 0.74 2.31
CA THR A 154 3.18 0.09 3.09
C THR A 154 3.65 -0.14 4.53
N LEU A 155 4.90 -0.54 4.73
CA LEU A 155 5.49 -0.72 6.05
C LEU A 155 5.56 0.61 6.81
N TRP A 156 5.89 1.69 6.11
CA TRP A 156 5.89 3.04 6.65
C TRP A 156 4.48 3.49 7.07
N PHE A 157 3.46 3.22 6.27
CA PHE A 157 2.06 3.53 6.61
C PHE A 157 1.60 2.76 7.85
N PHE A 158 1.90 1.46 7.90
CA PHE A 158 1.62 0.62 9.07
C PHE A 158 2.29 1.18 10.32
N SER A 159 3.58 1.56 10.24
CA SER A 159 4.33 2.13 11.34
C SER A 159 3.66 3.39 11.91
N ILE A 160 3.21 4.29 11.03
CA ILE A 160 2.52 5.51 11.48
C ILE A 160 1.21 5.17 12.20
N GLN A 161 0.37 4.31 11.62
CA GLN A 161 -0.91 3.93 12.25
C GLN A 161 -0.70 3.19 13.58
N PHE A 162 0.29 2.31 13.65
CA PHE A 162 0.64 1.59 14.87
C PHE A 162 1.18 2.52 15.96
N ASN A 163 2.03 3.49 15.59
CA ASN A 163 2.54 4.50 16.52
C ASN A 163 1.41 5.41 17.03
N THR A 164 0.46 5.80 16.19
CA THR A 164 -0.73 6.54 16.62
C THR A 164 -1.57 5.73 17.61
N TYR A 165 -1.76 4.43 17.36
CA TYR A 165 -2.46 3.55 18.29
C TYR A 165 -1.75 3.47 19.65
N ARG A 166 -0.43 3.30 19.65
CA ARG A 166 0.37 3.30 20.89
C ARG A 166 0.22 4.62 21.65
N PHE A 167 0.28 5.74 20.94
CA PHE A 167 0.07 7.07 21.52
C PHE A 167 -1.31 7.22 22.16
N LEU A 168 -2.38 6.84 21.45
CA LEU A 168 -3.75 6.92 21.97
C LEU A 168 -3.96 6.00 23.18
N LYS A 169 -3.36 4.80 23.16
CA LYS A 169 -3.41 3.85 24.29
C LYS A 169 -2.70 4.40 25.53
N GLU A 170 -1.54 5.02 25.34
CA GLU A 170 -0.81 5.66 26.44
C GLU A 170 -1.60 6.85 27.02
N PHE A 171 -2.23 7.64 26.14
CA PHE A 171 -3.09 8.75 26.55
C PHE A 171 -4.30 8.28 27.37
N GLU A 172 -4.98 7.21 26.92
CA GLU A 172 -6.10 6.58 27.64
C GLU A 172 -5.65 6.03 29.01
N SER A 173 -4.49 5.37 29.08
CA SER A 173 -3.98 4.78 30.33
C SER A 173 -3.59 5.82 31.40
N LYS A 174 -3.22 7.04 31.00
CA LYS A 174 -2.82 8.11 31.91
C LYS A 174 -4.01 8.92 32.45
N GLY A 175 -5.25 8.57 32.07
CA GLY A 175 -6.46 9.19 32.62
C GLY A 175 -6.63 10.67 32.23
N PHE A 176 -5.95 11.15 31.18
CA PHE A 176 -6.17 12.50 30.68
C PHE A 176 -7.56 12.59 30.07
N GLY A 177 -8.48 13.23 30.79
CA GLY A 177 -9.81 13.54 30.29
C GLY A 177 -9.75 14.42 29.02
N PRO A 178 -10.84 14.45 28.23
CA PRO A 178 -10.90 15.23 26.99
C PRO A 178 -10.61 16.74 27.18
N SER A 179 -10.76 17.28 28.39
CA SER A 179 -10.57 18.68 28.76
C SER A 179 -9.11 19.12 28.99
N ALA A 180 -8.15 18.19 29.10
CA ALA A 180 -6.76 18.54 29.40
C ALA A 180 -5.98 19.07 28.18
N VAL A 181 -6.61 19.27 27.01
CA VAL A 181 -5.88 19.42 25.73
C VAL A 181 -6.13 20.70 24.96
N ASP A 182 -7.15 21.49 25.29
CA ASP A 182 -7.26 22.84 24.73
C ASP A 182 -6.10 23.74 25.23
N SER A 183 -5.43 23.35 26.31
CA SER A 183 -4.23 24.01 26.85
C SER A 183 -2.93 23.71 26.09
N TYR A 184 -2.90 22.70 25.20
CA TYR A 184 -1.66 22.22 24.56
C TYR A 184 -1.59 22.44 23.05
N GLY A 185 -2.57 23.11 22.43
CA GLY A 185 -2.45 23.65 21.07
C GLY A 185 -1.92 22.68 20.01
N VAL A 186 -2.55 21.52 19.85
CA VAL A 186 -2.23 20.52 18.79
C VAL A 186 -3.39 20.34 17.82
#